data_AF-A0A3D2FU91-F1
#
_entry.id   AF-A0A3D2FU91-F1
#
_cell.length_a   1.000
_cell.length_b   1.000
_cell.length_c   1.000
_cell.angle_alpha   90.00
_cell.angle_beta   90.00
_cell.angle_gamma   90.00
#
_symmetry.space_group_name_H-M   'P 1'
#
loop_
_entity.id
_entity.type
_entity.pdbx_description
1 polymer ?
#
loop_
_entity_poly.entity_id
_entity_poly.type
_entity_poly.pdbx_seq_one_letter_code
_entity_poly.pdbx_strand_id
1 'polypeptide(L)'
;AHSKSWDVFASPAAPQMDLIITVCGNAAGEVCPVWPGHPNNAHWGIDDPAAASGEDAIRTAFATAYARLHRRVSAFLALEGDDIITKMDAIRAIGDME
;
A
#
# COMPACT_ATOMS: atom_id res chain seq x y z
N ALA A 1 -3.93 12.27 -13.62
CA ALA A 1 -3.00 11.64 -12.65
C ALA A 1 -1.80 11.07 -13.42
N HIS A 2 -0.59 11.11 -12.86
CA HIS A 2 0.62 10.50 -13.45
C HIS A 2 1.42 9.80 -12.34
N SER A 3 2.24 8.81 -12.69
CA SER A 3 3.12 8.08 -11.76
C SER A 3 4.21 9.00 -11.21
N LYS A 4 4.51 8.90 -9.91
CA LYS A 4 5.53 9.70 -9.21
C LYS A 4 6.56 8.79 -8.57
N SER A 5 7.84 9.17 -8.64
CA SER A 5 8.87 8.57 -7.78
C SER A 5 8.57 8.88 -6.31
N TRP A 6 8.99 8.02 -5.39
CA TRP A 6 8.92 8.33 -3.96
C TRP A 6 9.74 9.56 -3.57
N ASP A 7 10.72 9.97 -4.39
CA ASP A 7 11.67 11.04 -4.04
C ASP A 7 10.96 12.37 -3.79
N VAL A 8 9.82 12.57 -4.46
CA VAL A 8 8.99 13.77 -4.30
C VAL A 8 8.34 13.85 -2.91
N PHE A 9 8.26 12.72 -2.19
CA PHE A 9 7.70 12.61 -0.85
C PHE A 9 8.77 12.49 0.25
N ALA A 10 10.06 12.41 -0.12
CA ALA A 10 11.19 12.38 0.81
C ALA A 10 11.84 13.76 1.03
N SER A 11 11.41 14.79 0.29
CA SER A 11 11.89 16.17 0.43
C SER A 11 11.47 16.80 1.77
N PRO A 12 12.26 17.72 2.35
CA PRO A 12 11.84 18.51 3.52
C PRO A 12 10.55 19.31 3.31
N ALA A 13 10.21 19.63 2.06
CA ALA A 13 8.98 20.33 1.69
C ALA A 13 7.83 19.38 1.31
N ALA A 14 8.05 18.05 1.41
CA ALA A 14 7.03 17.07 1.12
C ALA A 14 5.87 17.15 2.15
N PRO A 15 4.66 16.73 1.76
CA PRO A 15 3.59 16.53 2.72
C PRO A 15 4.04 15.59 3.83
N GLN A 16 3.70 15.93 5.07
CA GLN A 16 3.86 14.99 6.19
C GLN A 16 2.88 13.83 5.98
N MET A 17 3.40 12.60 6.04
CA MET A 17 2.61 11.39 5.96
C MET A 17 2.50 10.80 7.37
N ASP A 18 1.32 10.29 7.71
CA ASP A 18 1.09 9.61 9.01
C ASP A 18 1.19 8.08 8.87
N LEU A 19 0.89 7.57 7.67
CA LEU A 19 0.87 6.15 7.32
C LEU A 19 1.42 5.93 5.90
N ILE A 20 2.25 4.90 5.77
CA ILE A 20 2.70 4.36 4.47
C ILE A 20 2.23 2.92 4.34
N ILE A 21 1.58 2.61 3.22
CA ILE A 21 1.16 1.26 2.86
C ILE A 21 1.95 0.81 1.64
N THR A 22 2.78 -0.22 1.78
CA THR A 22 3.48 -0.85 0.65
C THR A 22 2.65 -2.00 0.11
N VAL A 23 2.52 -2.12 -1.22
CA VAL A 23 1.61 -3.11 -1.84
C VAL A 23 2.33 -4.23 -2.58
N CYS A 24 3.60 -4.08 -2.94
CA CYS A 24 4.39 -5.15 -3.55
C CYS A 24 5.55 -5.55 -2.64
N GLY A 25 5.97 -6.82 -2.70
CA GLY A 25 7.11 -7.32 -1.92
C GLY A 25 8.40 -6.57 -2.22
N ASN A 26 8.56 -6.06 -3.45
CA ASN A 26 9.69 -5.21 -3.82
C ASN A 26 9.69 -3.89 -3.03
N ALA A 27 8.54 -3.24 -2.87
CA ALA A 27 8.41 -2.03 -2.07
C ALA A 27 8.56 -2.28 -0.54
N ALA A 28 8.30 -3.50 -0.08
CA ALA A 28 8.53 -3.87 1.33
C ALA A 28 10.01 -4.21 1.62
N GLY A 29 10.74 -4.74 0.63
CA GLY A 29 12.14 -5.18 0.76
C GLY A 29 13.18 -4.13 0.38
N GLU A 30 12.79 -3.05 -0.29
CA GLU A 30 13.67 -1.94 -0.62
C GLU A 30 14.01 -1.09 0.62
N VAL A 31 15.22 -0.53 0.63
CA VAL A 31 15.62 0.46 1.66
C VAL A 31 14.76 1.70 1.45
N CYS A 32 13.67 1.79 2.20
CA CYS A 32 12.80 2.94 2.16
C CYS A 32 13.61 4.21 2.49
N PRO A 33 13.40 5.32 1.77
CA PRO A 33 14.01 6.59 2.14
C PRO A 33 13.58 6.98 3.57
N VAL A 34 14.41 7.78 4.25
CA VAL A 34 14.03 8.35 5.54
C VAL A 34 12.92 9.37 5.28
N TRP A 35 11.70 9.00 5.65
CA TRP A 35 10.54 9.87 5.52
C TRP A 35 10.54 10.93 6.62
N PRO A 36 10.36 12.22 6.28
CA PRO A 36 10.13 13.26 7.27
C PRO A 36 8.93 12.87 8.18
N GLY A 37 9.11 12.96 9.50
CA GLY A 37 8.06 12.67 10.48
C GLY A 37 7.95 11.20 10.92
N HIS A 38 8.75 10.27 10.38
CA HIS A 38 8.75 8.85 10.76
C HIS A 38 7.34 8.21 10.79
N PRO A 39 6.64 8.18 9.63
CA PRO A 39 5.31 7.60 9.52
C PRO A 39 5.28 6.14 9.95
N ASN A 40 4.10 5.71 10.40
CA ASN A 40 3.83 4.29 10.60
C ASN A 40 3.81 3.55 9.26
N ASN A 41 4.14 2.26 9.28
CA ASN A 41 4.14 1.43 8.07
C ASN A 41 3.27 0.18 8.21
N ALA A 42 2.69 -0.24 7.08
CA ALA A 42 2.02 -1.51 6.88
C ALA A 42 2.31 -2.06 5.48
N HIS A 43 2.24 -3.38 5.34
CA HIS A 43 2.42 -4.06 4.06
C HIS A 43 1.15 -4.82 3.68
N TRP A 44 0.57 -4.49 2.52
CA TRP A 44 -0.59 -5.15 1.95
C TRP A 44 -0.20 -5.82 0.63
N GLY A 45 0.61 -6.87 0.72
CA GLY A 45 1.18 -7.57 -0.42
C GLY A 45 0.13 -8.06 -1.43
N ILE A 46 0.30 -7.69 -2.69
CA ILE A 46 -0.41 -8.22 -3.85
C ILE A 46 0.60 -8.69 -4.89
N ASP A 47 0.22 -9.71 -5.65
CA ASP A 47 0.98 -10.14 -6.82
C ASP A 47 1.01 -9.02 -7.87
N ASP A 48 2.15 -8.82 -8.52
CA ASP A 48 2.26 -7.83 -9.59
C ASP A 48 1.48 -8.31 -10.82
N PRO A 49 0.35 -7.67 -11.18
CA PRO A 49 -0.45 -8.12 -12.30
C PRO A 49 0.24 -7.88 -13.66
N ALA A 50 1.26 -7.01 -13.70
CA ALA A 50 2.05 -6.76 -14.91
C ALA A 50 3.06 -7.89 -15.19
N ALA A 51 3.34 -8.77 -14.23
CA ALA A 51 4.18 -9.95 -14.42
C ALA A 51 3.45 -11.09 -15.15
N ALA A 52 2.12 -11.03 -15.26
CA ALA A 52 1.33 -12.03 -15.99
C ALA A 52 1.60 -11.96 -17.51
N SER A 53 1.53 -13.11 -18.19
CA SER A 53 1.77 -13.23 -19.63
C SER A 53 0.57 -13.85 -20.34
N GLY A 54 0.18 -13.27 -21.47
CA GLY A 54 -1.03 -13.65 -22.24
C GLY A 54 -2.23 -12.79 -21.84
N GLU A 55 -3.04 -12.39 -22.83
CA GLU A 55 -4.09 -11.37 -22.67
C GLU A 55 -5.13 -11.74 -21.59
N ASP A 56 -5.64 -12.97 -21.61
CA ASP A 56 -6.63 -13.42 -20.62
C ASP A 56 -6.05 -13.54 -19.21
N ALA A 57 -4.81 -13.99 -19.10
CA ALA A 57 -4.11 -14.11 -17.82
C ALA A 57 -3.83 -12.72 -17.23
N ILE A 58 -3.42 -11.75 -18.06
CA ILE A 58 -3.24 -10.35 -17.68
C ILE A 58 -4.57 -9.78 -17.17
N ARG A 59 -5.66 -9.92 -17.93
CA ARG A 59 -6.98 -9.43 -17.51
C ARG A 59 -7.40 -10.01 -16.16
N THR A 60 -7.18 -11.31 -15.96
CA THR A 60 -7.49 -12.00 -14.70
C THR A 60 -6.63 -11.50 -13.56
N ALA A 61 -5.31 -11.35 -13.77
CA ALA A 61 -4.38 -10.86 -12.75
C ALA A 61 -4.73 -9.44 -12.29
N PHE A 62 -5.04 -8.54 -13.22
CA PHE A 62 -5.49 -7.18 -12.90
C PHE A 62 -6.82 -7.17 -12.14
N ALA A 63 -7.79 -8.01 -12.53
CA ALA A 63 -9.06 -8.12 -11.82
C ALA A 63 -8.87 -8.61 -10.38
N THR A 64 -8.01 -9.61 -10.17
CA THR A 64 -7.65 -10.12 -8.84
C THR A 64 -6.95 -9.07 -7.99
N ALA A 65 -5.92 -8.39 -8.54
CA ALA A 65 -5.20 -7.33 -7.84
C ALA A 65 -6.13 -6.18 -7.43
N TYR A 66 -7.03 -5.76 -8.33
CA TYR A 66 -8.04 -4.76 -8.02
C TYR A 66 -8.99 -5.21 -6.91
N ALA A 67 -9.54 -6.43 -6.99
CA ALA A 67 -10.48 -6.93 -6.00
C ALA A 67 -9.87 -6.98 -4.59
N ARG A 68 -8.62 -7.47 -4.49
CA ARG A 68 -7.84 -7.52 -3.24
C ARG A 68 -7.61 -6.12 -2.67
N LEU A 69 -7.07 -5.19 -3.47
CA LEU A 69 -6.84 -3.82 -3.02
C LEU A 69 -8.14 -3.12 -2.62
N HIS A 70 -9.20 -3.27 -3.41
CA HIS A 70 -10.49 -2.67 -3.12
C HIS A 70 -11.03 -3.16 -1.77
N ARG A 71 -10.98 -4.47 -1.51
CA ARG A 71 -11.41 -5.06 -0.23
C ARG A 71 -10.61 -4.51 0.94
N ARG A 72 -9.28 -4.43 0.82
CA ARG A 72 -8.37 -3.93 1.86
C ARG A 72 -8.59 -2.45 2.16
N VAL A 73 -8.68 -1.61 1.12
CA VAL A 73 -9.00 -0.19 1.26
C VAL A 73 -10.37 0.01 1.90
N SER A 74 -11.38 -0.78 1.49
CA SER A 74 -12.72 -0.71 2.07
C SER A 74 -12.70 -1.07 3.57
N ALA A 75 -11.98 -2.12 3.96
CA ALA A 75 -11.82 -2.51 5.35
C ALA A 75 -11.09 -1.45 6.18
N PHE A 76 -10.07 -0.82 5.61
CA PHE A 76 -9.34 0.27 6.24
C PHE A 76 -10.21 1.49 6.50
N LEU A 77 -11.02 1.90 5.51
CA LEU A 77 -11.97 3.00 5.63
C LEU A 77 -13.10 2.71 6.64
N ALA A 78 -13.36 1.44 6.94
CA ALA A 78 -14.36 1.01 7.91
C ALA A 78 -13.83 0.93 9.36
N LEU A 79 -12.53 1.13 9.59
CA LEU A 79 -11.96 1.11 10.95
C LEU A 79 -12.46 2.32 11.76
N GLU A 80 -13.13 2.06 12.88
CA GLU A 80 -13.59 3.10 13.83
C GLU A 80 -12.43 3.73 14.63
N GLY A 81 -12.62 4.96 15.11
CA GLY A 81 -11.65 5.74 15.89
C GLY A 81 -10.88 6.77 15.05
N ASP A 82 -10.12 7.66 15.69
CA ASP A 82 -9.44 8.77 15.00
C ASP A 82 -7.90 8.69 15.06
N ASP A 83 -7.35 7.85 15.93
CA ASP A 83 -5.90 7.73 16.10
C ASP A 83 -5.32 6.58 15.28
N ILE A 84 -4.36 6.89 14.41
CA ILE A 84 -3.68 5.90 13.56
C ILE A 84 -2.89 4.88 14.37
N ILE A 85 -2.28 5.30 15.50
CA ILE A 85 -1.40 4.45 16.30
C ILE A 85 -2.19 3.29 16.90
N THR A 86 -3.34 3.57 17.52
CA THR A 86 -4.23 2.53 18.06
C THR A 86 -4.78 1.57 17.00
N LYS A 87 -4.85 1.99 15.73
CA LYS A 87 -5.34 1.16 14.63
C LYS A 87 -4.26 0.29 13.97
N MET A 88 -2.98 0.47 14.29
CA MET A 88 -1.89 -0.13 13.52
C MET A 88 -1.95 -1.65 13.41
N ASP A 89 -2.40 -2.33 14.46
CA ASP A 89 -2.54 -3.80 14.44
C ASP A 89 -3.65 -4.24 13.48
N ALA A 90 -4.79 -3.55 13.48
CA ALA A 90 -5.87 -3.79 12.53
C ALA A 90 -5.44 -3.45 11.09
N ILE A 91 -4.72 -2.34 10.90
CA ILE A 91 -4.19 -1.92 9.60
C ILE A 91 -3.23 -2.96 9.03
N ARG A 92 -2.36 -3.56 9.86
CA ARG A 92 -1.48 -4.64 9.44
C ARG A 92 -2.25 -5.92 9.11
N ALA A 93 -3.22 -6.30 9.94
CA ALA A 93 -4.06 -7.48 9.72
C ALA A 93 -4.88 -7.42 8.42
N ILE A 94 -5.24 -6.21 7.96
CA ILE A 94 -5.88 -6.03 6.64
C ILE A 94 -5.00 -6.55 5.50
N GLY A 95 -3.67 -6.52 5.65
CA GLY A 95 -2.73 -7.05 4.67
C GLY A 95 -2.88 -8.55 4.41
N ASP A 96 -3.35 -9.30 5.41
CA ASP A 96 -3.51 -10.76 5.36
C ASP A 96 -4.90 -11.19 4.87
N MET A 97 -5.77 -10.23 4.50
CA MET A 97 -7.08 -10.53 3.92
C MET A 97 -6.92 -11.06 2.48
N GLU A 98 -7.59 -12.18 2.19
CA GLU A 98 -7.78 -12.73 0.83
C GLU A 98 -8.86 -12.00 0.03
#